data_AF-A0A7I8DIG5-F1
#
_entry.id   AF-A0A7I8DIG5-F1
#
_cell.length_a   1.000
_cell.length_b   1.000
_cell.length_c   1.000
_cell.angle_alpha   90.00
_cell.angle_beta   90.00
_cell.angle_gamma   90.00
#
_symmetry.space_group_name_H-M   'P 1'
#
loop_
_entity.id
_entity.type
_entity.pdbx_description
1 polymer ?
#
loop_
_entity_poly.entity_id
_entity_poly.type
_entity_poly.pdbx_seq_one_letter_code
_entity_poly.pdbx_strand_id
1 'polypeptide(L)'
;MGIIDNFYYNINPEKALKRETARYKVDMLRDMGFKNSGYDEGGASKRKNSMKGWPAKSKSPQKDIDLNLNTLRQRARSLYMTAPIATSAIKTNRTNVIGSGLVLKSRIDHEVIGISHEEADILEKQIEKEWALWSESKMCDNNRQHIFVELQQIALVSWLMNGDCIGLIKYKDATPYMPYQLRIKLIEGDKISNPNSYGYSIDLSLTNEKNSNRIVNGIEVDDDGAVIAYYVSNSYIDDYDTHKEWTRVEAYGELTGNPNVIHIFEAERCEQYRGVPFLAPVIETLKQLTRYTEAEIMAAVINGMFTVFVKTTEGEDDIDFEGVEEELVDGLDKSSYELGNGLINFLKQGEDIEVVDAKRPNINFDGFVNAMTKYIGAALEIPVELLTKNFTASYSASRAALLEAWKSFRMRRTWFANGFCQPIYELWLSEAVAKGRVNAPGFFLDPLIKKAYCRAEWNGPAQGQLNPVVEVQAAALKVEKGFSTREKETIEMNGGNFDSNVEQLALENQKMSKIINLDGGTTNYES
;
A
#
# COMPACT_ATOMS: atom_id res chain seq x y z
N MET A 1 14.87 -59.60 -23.21
CA MET A 1 13.66 -60.41 -22.93
C MET A 1 14.06 -61.85 -22.68
N GLY A 2 13.54 -62.47 -21.63
CA GLY A 2 13.77 -63.90 -21.37
C GLY A 2 12.95 -64.79 -22.31
N ILE A 3 13.33 -66.07 -22.43
CA ILE A 3 12.68 -67.06 -23.31
C ILE A 3 11.16 -67.14 -23.09
N ILE A 4 10.70 -66.96 -21.83
CA ILE A 4 9.27 -66.99 -21.46
C ILE A 4 8.53 -65.74 -21.97
N ASP A 5 9.16 -64.57 -21.97
CA ASP A 5 8.50 -63.34 -22.42
C ASP A 5 8.30 -63.37 -23.94
N ASN A 6 9.27 -63.94 -24.67
CA ASN A 6 9.18 -64.11 -26.12
C ASN A 6 8.08 -65.11 -26.54
N PHE A 7 7.80 -66.11 -25.71
CA PHE A 7 6.69 -67.05 -25.91
C PHE A 7 5.33 -66.33 -25.81
N TYR A 8 5.12 -65.51 -24.78
CA TYR A 8 3.87 -64.76 -24.63
C TYR A 8 3.69 -63.68 -25.71
N TYR A 9 4.77 -63.01 -26.13
CA TYR A 9 4.70 -62.02 -27.21
C TYR A 9 4.21 -62.60 -28.53
N ASN A 10 4.65 -63.82 -28.88
CA ASN A 10 4.32 -64.43 -30.17
C ASN A 10 2.99 -65.21 -30.16
N ILE A 11 2.54 -65.70 -29.00
CA ILE A 11 1.37 -66.59 -28.92
C ILE A 11 0.14 -65.89 -28.31
N ASN A 12 0.33 -64.93 -27.40
CA ASN A 12 -0.77 -64.17 -26.81
C ASN A 12 -0.32 -62.74 -26.43
N PRO A 13 -0.30 -61.81 -27.40
CA PRO A 13 0.19 -60.45 -27.23
C PRO A 13 -0.55 -59.66 -26.14
N GLU A 14 -1.86 -59.88 -25.96
CA GLU A 14 -2.65 -59.23 -24.89
C GLU A 14 -2.15 -59.63 -23.49
N LYS A 15 -1.85 -60.92 -23.30
CA LYS A 15 -1.35 -61.43 -22.03
C LYS A 15 0.11 -60.99 -21.79
N ALA A 16 0.90 -60.86 -22.86
CA ALA A 16 2.25 -60.27 -22.80
C ALA A 16 2.19 -58.79 -22.38
N LEU A 17 1.32 -57.99 -23.00
CA LEU A 17 1.13 -56.58 -22.66
C LEU A 17 0.65 -56.38 -21.22
N LYS A 18 -0.31 -57.20 -20.75
CA LYS A 18 -0.74 -57.20 -19.34
C LYS A 18 0.39 -57.56 -18.38
N ARG A 19 1.27 -58.47 -18.77
CA ARG A 19 2.41 -58.89 -17.96
C ARG A 19 3.51 -57.83 -17.93
N GLU A 20 3.82 -57.19 -19.05
CA GLU A 20 4.75 -56.05 -19.08
C GLU A 20 4.21 -54.86 -18.30
N THR A 21 2.94 -54.49 -18.47
CA THR A 21 2.34 -53.41 -17.68
C THR A 21 2.29 -53.72 -16.19
N ALA A 22 2.05 -54.98 -15.81
CA ALA A 22 2.14 -55.42 -14.41
C ALA A 22 3.58 -55.37 -13.89
N ARG A 23 4.58 -55.78 -14.69
CA ARG A 23 6.00 -55.68 -14.34
C ARG A 23 6.45 -54.22 -14.21
N TYR A 24 6.06 -53.36 -15.14
CA TYR A 24 6.32 -51.93 -15.08
C TYR A 24 5.71 -51.30 -13.81
N LYS A 25 4.49 -51.70 -13.43
CA LYS A 25 3.88 -51.29 -12.16
C LYS A 25 4.64 -51.83 -10.94
N VAL A 26 5.12 -53.07 -10.98
CA VAL A 26 5.91 -53.69 -9.89
C VAL A 26 7.30 -53.06 -9.77
N ASP A 27 7.97 -52.75 -10.88
CA ASP A 27 9.25 -52.06 -10.92
C ASP A 27 9.08 -50.60 -10.48
N MET A 28 8.01 -49.93 -10.90
CA MET A 28 7.64 -48.61 -10.38
C MET A 28 7.40 -48.66 -8.86
N LEU A 29 6.77 -49.72 -8.34
CA LEU A 29 6.58 -49.93 -6.89
C LEU A 29 7.88 -50.33 -6.16
N ARG A 30 8.84 -50.99 -6.82
CA ARG A 30 10.16 -51.36 -6.25
C ARG A 30 11.14 -50.19 -6.21
N ASP A 31 11.17 -49.36 -7.25
CA ASP A 31 11.91 -48.09 -7.25
C ASP A 31 11.28 -47.07 -6.28
N MET A 32 9.98 -47.23 -5.99
CA MET A 32 9.25 -46.57 -4.90
C MET A 32 9.40 -47.30 -3.55
N GLY A 33 10.56 -47.89 -3.24
CA GLY A 33 10.87 -48.21 -1.85
C GLY A 33 10.64 -46.95 -1.01
N PHE A 34 9.66 -46.98 -0.10
CA PHE A 34 9.13 -45.85 0.65
C PHE A 34 10.24 -44.89 1.14
N LYS A 35 10.52 -43.85 0.36
CA LYS A 35 11.38 -42.73 0.72
C LYS A 35 10.48 -41.60 1.15
N ASN A 36 10.10 -41.63 2.42
CA ASN A 36 9.32 -40.57 3.06
C ASN A 36 10.28 -39.42 3.42
N SER A 37 10.85 -38.73 2.42
CA SER A 37 12.00 -37.82 2.59
C SER A 37 11.67 -36.33 2.79
N GLY A 38 10.40 -35.92 2.75
CA GLY A 38 9.99 -34.56 3.14
C GLY A 38 9.25 -33.77 2.05
N TYR A 39 9.79 -32.61 1.65
CA TYR A 39 9.11 -31.63 0.79
C TYR A 39 8.64 -32.21 -0.56
N ASP A 40 9.31 -33.25 -1.06
CA ASP A 40 9.00 -33.99 -2.28
C ASP A 40 7.69 -34.80 -2.21
N GLU A 41 7.21 -35.17 -1.02
CA GLU A 41 5.89 -35.78 -0.79
C GLU A 41 4.84 -34.76 -0.31
N GLY A 42 5.29 -33.55 0.06
CA GLY A 42 4.47 -32.40 0.44
C GLY A 42 4.25 -31.41 -0.70
N GLY A 43 4.67 -30.15 -0.49
CA GLY A 43 4.43 -29.04 -1.42
C GLY A 43 5.13 -29.17 -2.78
N ALA A 44 6.21 -29.96 -2.89
CA ALA A 44 6.90 -30.24 -4.15
C ALA A 44 6.42 -31.54 -4.81
N SER A 45 5.39 -32.20 -4.27
CA SER A 45 4.90 -33.48 -4.80
C SER A 45 4.26 -33.33 -6.16
N LYS A 46 4.88 -33.93 -7.16
CA LYS A 46 4.34 -34.03 -8.53
C LYS A 46 3.34 -35.18 -8.70
N ARG A 47 3.13 -35.98 -7.65
CA ARG A 47 2.31 -37.20 -7.69
C ARG A 47 1.03 -37.07 -6.87
N LYS A 48 1.05 -36.29 -5.78
CA LYS A 48 -0.13 -36.05 -4.94
C LYS A 48 -1.24 -35.39 -5.75
N ASN A 49 -2.46 -35.95 -5.73
CA ASN A 49 -3.59 -35.46 -6.53
C ASN A 49 -3.89 -33.97 -6.29
N SER A 50 -3.77 -33.50 -5.04
CA SER A 50 -3.97 -32.09 -4.69
C SER A 50 -2.90 -31.14 -5.25
N MET A 51 -1.74 -31.65 -5.66
CA MET A 51 -0.59 -30.86 -6.14
C MET A 51 -0.31 -31.10 -7.64
N LYS A 52 -0.71 -32.25 -8.19
CA LYS A 52 -0.51 -32.63 -9.59
C LYS A 52 -1.15 -31.67 -10.58
N GLY A 53 -2.26 -31.03 -10.20
CA GLY A 53 -2.94 -30.00 -10.99
C GLY A 53 -2.33 -28.59 -10.89
N TRP A 54 -1.27 -28.41 -10.08
CA TRP A 54 -0.63 -27.11 -9.85
C TRP A 54 0.76 -27.06 -10.49
N PRO A 55 0.87 -26.73 -11.79
CA PRO A 55 2.16 -26.68 -12.49
C PRO A 55 2.91 -25.37 -12.17
N ALA A 56 3.29 -25.19 -10.91
CA ALA A 56 4.01 -24.00 -10.46
C ALA A 56 5.36 -23.85 -11.17
N LYS A 57 5.63 -22.66 -11.71
CA LYS A 57 6.92 -22.26 -12.29
C LYS A 57 7.23 -20.86 -11.81
N SER A 58 8.36 -20.69 -11.10
CA SER A 58 8.87 -19.37 -10.76
C SER A 58 9.62 -18.78 -11.95
N LYS A 59 9.39 -17.51 -12.28
CA LYS A 59 10.15 -16.78 -13.32
C LYS A 59 11.08 -15.76 -12.65
N SER A 60 11.83 -15.01 -13.44
CA SER A 60 12.58 -13.86 -12.91
C SER A 60 11.63 -12.79 -12.37
N PRO A 61 12.08 -11.90 -11.45
CA PRO A 61 11.26 -10.79 -10.96
C PRO A 61 10.63 -10.00 -12.10
N GLN A 62 11.36 -9.71 -13.17
CA GLN A 62 10.85 -8.96 -14.32
C GLN A 62 9.71 -9.70 -15.06
N LYS A 63 9.83 -11.02 -15.23
CA LYS A 63 8.80 -11.80 -15.92
C LYS A 63 7.55 -12.04 -15.07
N ASP A 64 7.71 -12.09 -13.74
CA ASP A 64 6.58 -12.26 -12.81
C ASP A 64 5.90 -10.93 -12.47
N ILE A 65 6.67 -9.84 -12.34
CA ILE A 65 6.19 -8.53 -11.90
C ILE A 65 5.95 -7.61 -13.09
N ASP A 66 7.00 -7.22 -13.83
CA ASP A 66 6.90 -6.16 -14.83
C ASP A 66 5.84 -6.47 -15.89
N LEU A 67 5.82 -7.68 -16.43
CA LEU A 67 4.84 -8.11 -17.43
C LEU A 67 3.37 -8.04 -16.96
N ASN A 68 3.14 -8.11 -15.64
CA ASN A 68 1.81 -8.10 -15.04
C ASN A 68 1.47 -6.77 -14.35
N LEU A 69 2.45 -5.88 -14.19
CA LEU A 69 2.37 -4.70 -13.33
C LEU A 69 1.24 -3.76 -13.75
N ASN A 70 1.06 -3.53 -15.05
CA ASN A 70 -0.01 -2.69 -15.58
C ASN A 70 -1.40 -3.19 -15.15
N THR A 71 -1.66 -4.50 -15.31
CA THR A 71 -2.93 -5.11 -14.88
C THR A 71 -3.11 -5.05 -13.36
N LEU A 72 -2.04 -5.30 -12.60
CA LEU A 72 -2.09 -5.22 -11.14
C LEU A 72 -2.45 -3.80 -10.66
N ARG A 73 -1.85 -2.77 -11.25
CA ARG A 73 -2.14 -1.35 -10.96
C ARG A 73 -3.58 -0.99 -11.23
N GLN A 74 -4.08 -1.30 -12.43
CA GLN A 74 -5.46 -0.99 -12.81
C GLN A 74 -6.47 -1.64 -11.86
N ARG A 75 -6.25 -2.93 -11.53
CA ARG A 75 -7.11 -3.66 -10.60
C ARG A 75 -7.02 -3.10 -9.17
N ALA A 76 -5.82 -2.79 -8.68
CA ALA A 76 -5.63 -2.20 -7.36
C ALA A 76 -6.30 -0.82 -7.24
N ARG A 77 -6.14 0.04 -8.26
CA ARG A 77 -6.82 1.35 -8.33
C ARG A 77 -8.34 1.19 -8.39
N SER A 78 -8.86 0.30 -9.23
CA SER A 78 -10.29 0.01 -9.31
C SER A 78 -10.85 -0.42 -7.95
N LEU A 79 -10.18 -1.34 -7.26
CA LEU A 79 -10.58 -1.78 -5.91
C LEU A 79 -10.48 -0.65 -4.89
N TYR A 80 -9.44 0.19 -4.93
CA TYR A 80 -9.35 1.35 -4.05
C TYR A 80 -10.52 2.33 -4.26
N MET A 81 -11.03 2.46 -5.48
CA MET A 81 -12.16 3.36 -5.78
C MET A 81 -13.53 2.74 -5.48
N THR A 82 -13.66 1.41 -5.53
CA THR A 82 -14.97 0.72 -5.56
C THR A 82 -15.20 -0.26 -4.41
N ALA A 83 -14.14 -0.78 -3.78
CA ALA A 83 -14.24 -1.79 -2.72
C ALA A 83 -13.96 -1.15 -1.33
N PRO A 84 -14.94 -1.13 -0.41
CA PRO A 84 -14.77 -0.49 0.90
C PRO A 84 -13.62 -1.06 1.73
N ILE A 85 -13.43 -2.39 1.75
CA ILE A 85 -12.34 -3.04 2.49
C ILE A 85 -10.96 -2.66 1.91
N ALA A 86 -10.83 -2.60 0.58
CA ALA A 86 -9.61 -2.15 -0.08
C ALA A 86 -9.29 -0.70 0.26
N THR A 87 -10.30 0.17 0.20
CA THR A 87 -10.21 1.59 0.60
C THR A 87 -9.73 1.72 2.03
N SER A 88 -10.31 0.93 2.94
CA SER A 88 -9.95 0.94 4.37
C SER A 88 -8.50 0.48 4.59
N ALA A 89 -8.05 -0.56 3.89
CA ALA A 89 -6.68 -1.05 3.99
C ALA A 89 -5.63 0.01 3.61
N ILE A 90 -5.85 0.70 2.48
CA ILE A 90 -4.97 1.78 2.01
C ILE A 90 -5.01 2.98 2.96
N LYS A 91 -6.21 3.46 3.33
CA LYS A 91 -6.36 4.63 4.22
C LYS A 91 -5.84 4.35 5.63
N THR A 92 -5.96 3.12 6.13
CA THR A 92 -5.42 2.72 7.44
C THR A 92 -3.89 2.81 7.44
N ASN A 93 -3.23 2.34 6.39
CA ASN A 93 -1.78 2.53 6.25
C ASN A 93 -1.41 4.01 6.19
N ARG A 94 -2.03 4.80 5.31
CA ARG A 94 -1.76 6.26 5.21
C ARG A 94 -1.89 6.96 6.57
N THR A 95 -2.96 6.66 7.30
CA THR A 95 -3.28 7.32 8.57
C THR A 95 -2.29 6.96 9.68
N ASN A 96 -1.83 5.72 9.77
CA ASN A 96 -0.95 5.30 10.87
C ASN A 96 0.55 5.41 10.53
N VAL A 97 0.91 5.31 9.25
CA VAL A 97 2.29 5.47 8.79
C VAL A 97 2.67 6.95 8.77
N ILE A 98 1.91 7.79 8.05
CA ILE A 98 2.20 9.22 7.83
C ILE A 98 1.34 10.11 8.73
N GLY A 99 0.03 9.82 8.85
CA GLY A 99 -0.89 10.63 9.65
C GLY A 99 -0.97 12.09 9.18
N SER A 100 -0.75 13.02 10.12
CA SER A 100 -0.66 14.46 9.84
C SER A 100 0.62 14.89 9.12
N GLY A 101 1.57 13.97 8.91
CA GLY A 101 2.87 14.24 8.31
C GLY A 101 4.00 13.74 9.20
N LEU A 102 5.08 13.28 8.56
CA LEU A 102 6.34 13.01 9.24
C LEU A 102 7.09 14.33 9.41
N VAL A 103 7.29 14.70 10.66
CA VAL A 103 7.95 15.95 11.06
C VAL A 103 9.43 15.68 11.30
N LEU A 104 10.27 16.55 10.74
CA LEU A 104 11.71 16.53 10.93
C LEU A 104 12.03 16.96 12.37
N LYS A 105 12.86 16.16 13.05
CA LYS A 105 13.57 16.57 14.25
C LYS A 105 15.07 16.39 13.98
N SER A 106 15.82 17.49 14.02
CA SER A 106 17.25 17.46 13.75
C SER A 106 17.98 16.75 14.90
N ARG A 107 19.03 15.98 14.59
CA ARG A 107 19.80 15.17 15.55
C ARG A 107 21.28 15.19 15.22
N ILE A 108 21.83 16.39 15.20
CA ILE A 108 23.21 16.65 14.79
C ILE A 108 24.17 15.87 15.68
N ASP A 109 25.15 15.22 15.06
CA ASP A 109 26.23 14.56 15.80
C ASP A 109 27.28 15.58 16.25
N HIS A 110 27.01 16.20 17.39
CA HIS A 110 27.85 17.28 17.93
C HIS A 110 29.27 16.80 18.25
N GLU A 111 29.46 15.52 18.59
CA GLU A 111 30.78 14.95 18.88
C GLU A 111 31.64 14.88 17.62
N VAL A 112 31.06 14.41 16.51
CA VAL A 112 31.76 14.33 15.20
C VAL A 112 32.07 15.73 14.66
N ILE A 113 31.16 16.68 14.85
CA ILE A 113 31.33 18.06 14.37
C ILE A 113 32.27 18.87 15.28
N GLY A 114 32.42 18.47 16.54
CA GLY A 114 33.30 19.14 17.51
C GLY A 114 32.70 20.41 18.11
N ILE A 115 31.37 20.45 18.28
CA ILE A 115 30.65 21.55 18.94
C ILE A 115 30.05 21.08 20.28
N SER A 116 29.76 22.04 21.16
CA SER A 116 29.06 21.75 22.41
C SER A 116 27.61 21.32 22.16
N HIS A 117 27.02 20.65 23.14
CA HIS A 117 25.61 20.25 23.07
C HIS A 117 24.68 21.46 22.93
N GLU A 118 24.96 22.56 23.66
CA GLU A 118 24.17 23.79 23.58
C GLU A 118 24.24 24.45 22.19
N GLU A 119 25.42 24.45 21.56
CA GLU A 119 25.57 24.95 20.19
C GLU A 119 24.83 24.07 19.17
N ALA A 120 24.83 22.75 19.38
CA ALA A 120 24.09 21.82 18.56
C ALA A 120 22.57 22.08 18.67
N ASP A 121 22.03 22.24 19.88
CA ASP A 121 20.61 22.54 20.10
C ASP A 121 20.17 23.83 19.39
N ILE A 122 21.00 24.87 19.44
CA ILE A 122 20.74 26.15 18.74
C ILE A 122 20.71 25.92 17.22
N LEU A 123 21.68 25.18 16.69
CA LEU A 123 21.78 24.88 15.27
C LEU A 123 20.63 23.99 14.79
N GLU A 124 20.25 22.99 15.56
CA GLU A 124 19.09 22.12 15.30
C GLU A 124 17.81 22.94 15.22
N LYS A 125 17.56 23.84 16.19
CA LYS A 125 16.40 24.75 16.16
C LYS A 125 16.43 25.68 14.93
N GLN A 126 17.60 26.14 14.49
CA GLN A 126 17.74 26.94 13.27
C GLN A 126 17.40 26.13 12.02
N ILE A 127 17.93 24.91 11.90
CA ILE A 127 17.67 23.99 10.80
C ILE A 127 16.18 23.66 10.72
N GLU A 128 15.53 23.37 11.85
CA GLU A 128 14.10 23.07 11.91
C GLU A 128 13.23 24.24 11.44
N LYS A 129 13.59 25.49 11.81
CA LYS A 129 12.89 26.70 11.36
C LYS A 129 13.06 26.95 9.86
N GLU A 130 14.28 26.81 9.35
CA GLU A 130 14.56 26.96 7.92
C GLU A 130 13.90 25.85 7.10
N TRP A 131 13.86 24.62 7.64
CA TRP A 131 13.17 23.50 7.02
C TRP A 131 11.67 23.79 6.92
N ALA A 132 11.05 24.25 8.02
CA ALA A 132 9.64 24.63 8.05
C ALA A 132 9.30 25.69 6.99
N LEU A 133 10.16 26.70 6.81
CA LEU A 133 10.00 27.73 5.76
C LEU A 133 9.82 27.10 4.37
N TRP A 134 10.57 26.04 4.05
CA TRP A 134 10.45 25.33 2.78
C TRP A 134 9.29 24.32 2.79
N SER A 135 9.24 23.44 3.80
CA SER A 135 8.37 22.26 3.83
C SER A 135 6.89 22.60 4.03
N GLU A 136 6.58 23.69 4.73
CA GLU A 136 5.21 24.15 4.98
C GLU A 136 4.69 25.08 3.87
N SER A 137 5.50 25.34 2.85
CA SER A 137 5.11 26.13 1.68
C SER A 137 4.75 25.24 0.51
N LYS A 138 3.70 25.59 -0.23
CA LYS A 138 3.37 24.95 -1.52
C LYS A 138 4.47 25.12 -2.56
N MET A 139 5.42 26.02 -2.32
CA MET A 139 6.59 26.16 -3.18
C MET A 139 7.56 24.99 -3.03
N CYS A 140 7.41 24.03 -2.11
CA CYS A 140 8.19 22.79 -2.16
C CYS A 140 7.75 21.87 -3.32
N ASP A 141 6.49 21.97 -3.73
CA ASP A 141 5.91 21.21 -4.84
C ASP A 141 6.15 21.94 -6.16
N ASN A 142 6.66 21.21 -7.17
CA ASN A 142 6.83 21.74 -8.51
C ASN A 142 5.51 22.23 -9.13
N ASN A 143 4.38 21.60 -8.77
CA ASN A 143 3.06 21.96 -9.27
C ASN A 143 2.37 23.04 -8.42
N ARG A 144 2.97 23.42 -7.27
CA ARG A 144 2.43 24.41 -6.31
C ARG A 144 1.06 24.08 -5.74
N GLN A 145 0.72 22.80 -5.62
CA GLN A 145 -0.57 22.34 -5.08
C GLN A 145 -0.45 21.98 -3.60
N HIS A 146 0.67 21.37 -3.23
CA HIS A 146 0.83 20.67 -1.97
C HIS A 146 2.04 21.13 -1.15
N ILE A 147 1.90 21.09 0.18
CA ILE A 147 3.03 21.21 1.11
C ILE A 147 3.71 19.85 1.28
N PHE A 148 4.88 19.81 1.93
CA PHE A 148 5.70 18.60 1.97
C PHE A 148 5.00 17.42 2.65
N VAL A 149 4.27 17.66 3.74
CA VAL A 149 3.51 16.58 4.43
C VAL A 149 2.38 16.01 3.58
N GLU A 150 1.80 16.81 2.68
CA GLU A 150 0.80 16.33 1.72
C GLU A 150 1.46 15.52 0.60
N LEU A 151 2.65 15.93 0.13
CA LEU A 151 3.45 15.14 -0.80
C LEU A 151 3.82 13.77 -0.22
N GLN A 152 4.15 13.68 1.08
CA GLN A 152 4.40 12.39 1.74
C GLN A 152 3.17 11.47 1.67
N GLN A 153 1.97 12.00 1.92
CA GLN A 153 0.73 11.24 1.85
C GLN A 153 0.45 10.76 0.42
N ILE A 154 0.62 11.62 -0.58
CA ILE A 154 0.45 11.27 -1.99
C ILE A 154 1.44 10.18 -2.40
N ALA A 155 2.71 10.32 -2.02
CA ALA A 155 3.75 9.35 -2.35
C ALA A 155 3.48 7.97 -1.72
N LEU A 156 3.09 7.92 -0.44
CA LEU A 156 2.74 6.64 0.20
C LEU A 156 1.51 6.00 -0.43
N VAL A 157 0.44 6.77 -0.67
CA VAL A 157 -0.79 6.23 -1.28
C VAL A 157 -0.51 5.75 -2.70
N SER A 158 0.29 6.50 -3.47
CA SER A 158 0.73 6.10 -4.82
C SER A 158 1.51 4.79 -4.77
N TRP A 159 2.46 4.64 -3.85
CA TRP A 159 3.16 3.37 -3.64
C TRP A 159 2.18 2.23 -3.29
N LEU A 160 1.27 2.42 -2.33
CA LEU A 160 0.33 1.37 -1.94
C LEU A 160 -0.59 0.94 -3.10
N MET A 161 -1.07 1.90 -3.91
CA MET A 161 -2.00 1.63 -5.01
C MET A 161 -1.30 1.13 -6.28
N ASN A 162 -0.11 1.66 -6.57
CA ASN A 162 0.57 1.48 -7.85
C ASN A 162 1.80 0.58 -7.74
N GLY A 163 2.25 0.27 -6.54
CA GLY A 163 3.46 -0.49 -6.25
C GLY A 163 4.70 0.38 -6.17
N ASP A 164 4.72 1.54 -6.81
CA ASP A 164 5.83 2.49 -6.75
C ASP A 164 5.35 3.96 -6.87
N CYS A 165 6.21 4.90 -6.49
CA CYS A 165 6.04 6.32 -6.73
C CYS A 165 7.40 6.98 -7.04
N ILE A 166 7.40 7.98 -7.92
CA ILE A 166 8.61 8.66 -8.36
C ILE A 166 8.56 10.13 -7.96
N GLY A 167 9.56 10.60 -7.22
CA GLY A 167 9.83 12.01 -6.98
C GLY A 167 10.96 12.49 -7.88
N LEU A 168 10.65 13.32 -8.88
CA LEU A 168 11.69 14.01 -9.66
C LEU A 168 12.16 15.25 -8.91
N ILE A 169 13.48 15.37 -8.74
CA ILE A 169 14.12 16.55 -8.18
C ILE A 169 14.22 17.61 -9.27
N LYS A 170 13.64 18.79 -9.00
CA LYS A 170 13.62 19.93 -9.90
C LYS A 170 14.13 21.16 -9.17
N TYR A 171 14.67 22.10 -9.93
CA TYR A 171 15.08 23.40 -9.41
C TYR A 171 14.33 24.50 -10.15
N LYS A 172 13.86 25.51 -9.41
CA LYS A 172 13.23 26.73 -9.92
C LYS A 172 13.93 27.95 -9.33
N ASP A 173 13.77 29.10 -9.95
CA ASP A 173 14.39 30.33 -9.45
C ASP A 173 13.92 30.66 -8.03
N ALA A 174 14.85 31.17 -7.22
CA ALA A 174 14.53 31.69 -5.90
C ALA A 174 13.64 32.93 -6.03
N THR A 175 12.70 33.08 -5.11
CA THR A 175 11.81 34.25 -5.04
C THR A 175 12.02 35.00 -3.73
N PRO A 176 11.55 36.25 -3.61
CA PRO A 176 11.68 37.01 -2.35
C PRO A 176 11.07 36.31 -1.12
N TYR A 177 10.08 35.45 -1.33
CA TYR A 177 9.37 34.69 -0.29
C TYR A 177 9.73 33.20 -0.24
N MET A 178 10.62 32.74 -1.15
CA MET A 178 11.11 31.36 -1.16
C MET A 178 12.56 31.33 -1.66
N PRO A 179 13.55 31.38 -0.74
CA PRO A 179 14.96 31.42 -1.11
C PRO A 179 15.48 30.09 -1.68
N TYR A 180 14.76 28.99 -1.40
CA TYR A 180 15.08 27.65 -1.85
C TYR A 180 14.54 27.38 -3.26
N GLN A 181 15.39 26.78 -4.08
CA GLN A 181 15.16 26.42 -5.48
C GLN A 181 14.66 24.99 -5.61
N LEU A 182 14.98 24.11 -4.67
CA LEU A 182 14.52 22.72 -4.65
C LEU A 182 13.00 22.62 -4.74
N ARG A 183 12.53 21.83 -5.72
CA ARG A 183 11.14 21.45 -5.96
C ARG A 183 11.04 19.94 -6.14
N ILE A 184 9.97 19.36 -5.60
CA ILE A 184 9.66 17.95 -5.78
C ILE A 184 8.51 17.84 -6.77
N LYS A 185 8.69 17.07 -7.84
CA LYS A 185 7.62 16.72 -8.77
C LYS A 185 7.30 15.24 -8.63
N LEU A 186 6.20 14.93 -7.94
CA LEU A 186 5.68 13.57 -7.91
C LEU A 186 5.08 13.20 -9.27
N ILE A 187 5.42 12.03 -9.75
CA ILE A 187 4.76 11.37 -10.88
C ILE A 187 4.43 9.93 -10.49
N GLU A 188 3.36 9.41 -11.08
CA GLU A 188 3.04 7.99 -10.95
C GLU A 188 4.04 7.15 -11.74
N GLY A 189 4.29 5.92 -11.28
CA GLY A 189 5.18 5.00 -11.97
C GLY A 189 4.71 4.58 -13.36
N ASP A 190 3.45 4.82 -13.73
CA ASP A 190 2.93 4.64 -15.09
C ASP A 190 3.65 5.52 -16.11
N LYS A 191 4.18 6.67 -15.67
CA LYS A 191 5.01 7.52 -16.52
C LYS A 191 6.44 7.00 -16.67
N ILE A 192 6.85 5.98 -15.90
CA ILE A 192 8.11 5.27 -16.11
C ILE A 192 7.82 4.04 -16.96
N SER A 193 8.21 4.12 -18.23
CA SER A 193 8.03 3.03 -19.18
C SER A 193 9.18 2.99 -20.17
N ASN A 194 9.32 1.86 -20.87
CA ASN A 194 10.30 1.73 -21.94
C ASN A 194 10.05 2.80 -23.01
N PRO A 195 11.12 3.41 -23.56
CA PRO A 195 10.97 4.34 -24.66
C PRO A 195 10.34 3.64 -25.87
N ASN A 196 9.48 4.37 -26.60
CA ASN A 196 8.73 3.88 -27.76
C ASN A 196 7.81 2.67 -27.46
N SER A 197 7.47 2.42 -26.19
CA SER A 197 6.49 1.39 -25.84
C SER A 197 5.09 1.79 -26.32
N TYR A 198 4.41 0.89 -27.02
CA TYR A 198 3.01 1.05 -27.41
C TYR A 198 2.12 0.01 -26.69
N GLY A 199 0.99 0.44 -26.14
CA GLY A 199 0.11 -0.41 -25.33
C GLY A 199 0.80 -0.95 -24.08
N TYR A 200 0.29 -2.06 -23.53
CA TYR A 200 0.74 -2.60 -22.25
C TYR A 200 1.90 -3.61 -22.33
N SER A 201 2.40 -3.92 -23.53
CA SER A 201 3.49 -4.88 -23.72
C SER A 201 4.83 -4.28 -23.29
N ILE A 202 5.61 -5.03 -22.53
CA ILE A 202 6.94 -4.62 -22.07
C ILE A 202 8.00 -5.49 -22.75
N ASP A 203 8.91 -4.84 -23.46
CA ASP A 203 10.13 -5.48 -23.99
C ASP A 203 11.20 -5.55 -22.89
N LEU A 204 11.41 -6.74 -22.34
CA LEU A 204 12.43 -7.00 -21.32
C LEU A 204 13.86 -7.15 -21.89
N SER A 205 13.99 -7.16 -23.22
CA SER A 205 15.28 -7.25 -23.93
C SER A 205 15.77 -5.90 -24.44
N LEU A 206 15.04 -4.82 -24.16
CA LEU A 206 15.38 -3.49 -24.62
C LEU A 206 16.73 -3.04 -24.05
N THR A 207 17.54 -2.42 -24.90
CA THR A 207 18.82 -1.82 -24.53
C THR A 207 18.89 -0.39 -25.05
N ASN A 208 19.66 0.45 -24.36
CA ASN A 208 19.95 1.80 -24.81
C ASN A 208 20.95 1.75 -25.97
N GLU A 209 20.58 2.30 -27.13
CA GLU A 209 21.38 2.24 -28.35
C GLU A 209 22.79 2.87 -28.22
N LYS A 210 22.98 3.81 -27.29
CA LYS A 210 24.24 4.54 -27.15
C LYS A 210 25.29 3.81 -26.32
N ASN A 211 24.86 3.09 -25.29
CA ASN A 211 25.76 2.46 -24.31
C ASN A 211 25.49 0.96 -24.13
N SER A 212 24.49 0.39 -24.82
CA SER A 212 24.05 -1.01 -24.72
C SER A 212 23.52 -1.44 -23.35
N ASN A 213 23.31 -0.50 -22.43
CA ASN A 213 22.76 -0.79 -21.10
C ASN A 213 21.33 -1.29 -21.19
N ARG A 214 20.96 -2.20 -20.28
CA ARG A 214 19.62 -2.80 -20.27
C ARG A 214 18.58 -1.81 -19.76
N ILE A 215 17.43 -1.77 -20.42
CA ILE A 215 16.27 -0.99 -20.01
C ILE A 215 15.16 -1.95 -19.57
N VAL A 216 14.87 -1.95 -18.28
CA VAL A 216 13.88 -2.81 -17.65
C VAL A 216 12.70 -1.96 -17.20
N ASN A 217 11.60 -2.03 -17.96
CA ASN A 217 10.35 -1.35 -17.66
C ASN A 217 10.53 0.14 -17.30
N GLY A 218 11.26 0.86 -18.16
CA GLY A 218 11.58 2.28 -18.02
C GLY A 218 12.76 2.62 -17.10
N ILE A 219 13.47 1.62 -16.56
CA ILE A 219 14.65 1.83 -15.72
C ILE A 219 15.89 1.31 -16.45
N GLU A 220 16.89 2.17 -16.64
CA GLU A 220 18.18 1.80 -17.21
C GLU A 220 19.12 1.34 -16.10
N VAL A 221 19.76 0.19 -16.31
CA VAL A 221 20.71 -0.41 -15.38
C VAL A 221 22.05 -0.67 -16.06
N ASP A 222 23.14 -0.54 -15.31
CA ASP A 222 24.46 -0.96 -15.77
C ASP A 222 24.65 -2.48 -15.72
N ASP A 223 25.85 -2.94 -16.07
CA ASP A 223 26.20 -4.36 -16.12
C ASP A 223 26.17 -5.05 -14.74
N ASP A 224 26.39 -4.27 -13.66
CA ASP A 224 26.32 -4.73 -12.27
C ASP A 224 24.87 -4.70 -11.71
N GLY A 225 23.92 -4.15 -12.47
CA GLY A 225 22.52 -4.01 -12.09
C GLY A 225 22.20 -2.75 -11.27
N ALA A 226 23.13 -1.80 -11.15
CA ALA A 226 22.86 -0.53 -10.51
C ALA A 226 21.98 0.36 -11.40
N VAL A 227 21.02 1.07 -10.79
CA VAL A 227 20.12 1.96 -11.52
C VAL A 227 20.85 3.27 -11.87
N ILE A 228 20.91 3.58 -13.17
CA ILE A 228 21.64 4.75 -13.67
C ILE A 228 20.74 5.81 -14.32
N ALA A 229 19.55 5.42 -14.81
CA ALA A 229 18.60 6.37 -15.39
C ALA A 229 17.16 5.86 -15.39
N TYR A 230 16.22 6.78 -15.60
CA TYR A 230 14.79 6.55 -15.73
C TYR A 230 14.28 7.18 -17.02
N TYR A 231 13.40 6.46 -17.72
CA TYR A 231 12.71 6.98 -18.90
C TYR A 231 11.33 7.48 -18.50
N VAL A 232 11.17 8.80 -18.52
CA VAL A 232 9.94 9.48 -18.10
C VAL A 232 9.12 9.88 -19.32
N SER A 233 7.94 9.29 -19.48
CA SER A 233 6.95 9.65 -20.49
C SER A 233 6.27 10.98 -20.15
N ASN A 234 5.98 11.80 -21.17
CA ASN A 234 5.20 13.02 -21.04
C ASN A 234 3.70 12.74 -20.73
N SER A 235 3.14 11.64 -21.25
CA SER A 235 1.75 11.21 -21.04
C SER A 235 1.63 9.82 -20.41
N TYR A 236 0.40 9.39 -20.11
CA TYR A 236 0.11 8.06 -19.57
C TYR A 236 0.01 7.01 -20.69
N ILE A 237 0.16 5.74 -20.33
CA ILE A 237 0.14 4.64 -21.31
C ILE A 237 -1.21 4.52 -22.05
N ASP A 238 -2.30 4.92 -21.41
CA ASP A 238 -3.67 4.87 -21.95
C ASP A 238 -4.15 6.22 -22.49
N ASP A 239 -3.28 7.23 -22.50
CA ASP A 239 -3.55 8.50 -23.14
C ASP A 239 -3.19 8.38 -24.63
N TYR A 240 -4.22 8.29 -25.46
CA TYR A 240 -4.11 8.17 -26.93
C TYR A 240 -4.12 9.52 -27.65
N ASP A 241 -4.53 10.59 -26.97
CA ASP A 241 -4.68 11.92 -27.57
C ASP A 241 -3.35 12.69 -27.60
N THR A 242 -2.38 12.28 -26.78
CA THR A 242 -1.07 12.93 -26.64
C THR A 242 0.03 12.18 -27.37
N HIS A 243 0.84 12.87 -28.19
CA HIS A 243 2.06 12.30 -28.75
C HIS A 243 3.05 11.93 -27.64
N LYS A 244 3.41 10.65 -27.55
CA LYS A 244 4.25 10.10 -26.48
C LYS A 244 5.73 10.38 -26.75
N GLU A 245 6.36 11.06 -25.80
CA GLU A 245 7.78 11.33 -25.79
C GLU A 245 8.39 10.93 -24.45
N TRP A 246 9.57 10.34 -24.49
CA TRP A 246 10.31 9.91 -23.30
C TRP A 246 11.53 10.78 -23.09
N THR A 247 11.64 11.32 -21.89
CA THR A 247 12.85 12.00 -21.42
C THR A 247 13.66 11.04 -20.56
N ARG A 248 14.89 10.75 -20.97
CA ARG A 248 15.85 10.05 -20.11
C ARG A 248 16.33 11.00 -19.01
N VAL A 249 16.13 10.62 -17.76
CA VAL A 249 16.57 11.35 -16.57
C VAL A 249 17.59 10.48 -15.84
N GLU A 250 18.81 10.97 -15.69
CA GLU A 250 19.84 10.26 -14.91
C GLU A 250 19.40 10.10 -13.46
N ALA A 251 19.72 8.96 -12.84
CA ALA A 251 19.33 8.68 -11.46
C ALA A 251 20.04 9.64 -10.47
N TYR A 252 21.29 9.96 -10.76
CA TYR A 252 22.15 10.84 -9.96
C TYR A 252 22.75 11.94 -10.85
N GLY A 253 23.02 13.11 -10.26
CA GLY A 253 23.69 14.20 -10.97
C GLY A 253 25.19 13.96 -11.09
N GLU A 254 25.73 14.07 -12.31
CA GLU A 254 27.13 13.78 -12.65
C GLU A 254 28.15 14.51 -11.74
N LEU A 255 27.92 15.79 -11.43
CA LEU A 255 28.87 16.59 -10.64
C LEU A 255 28.75 16.41 -9.12
N THR A 256 27.55 16.13 -8.63
CA THR A 256 27.26 16.20 -7.19
C THR A 256 27.01 14.83 -6.57
N GLY A 257 26.74 13.81 -7.38
CA GLY A 257 26.26 12.51 -6.92
C GLY A 257 24.88 12.56 -6.25
N ASN A 258 24.21 13.73 -6.24
CA ASN A 258 22.90 13.89 -5.64
C ASN A 258 21.84 13.17 -6.46
N PRO A 259 20.81 12.57 -5.83
CA PRO A 259 19.73 11.94 -6.56
C PRO A 259 18.93 12.99 -7.35
N ASN A 260 18.75 12.74 -8.64
CA ASN A 260 17.81 13.46 -9.50
C ASN A 260 16.42 12.81 -9.47
N VAL A 261 16.36 11.52 -9.12
CA VAL A 261 15.15 10.72 -9.02
C VAL A 261 15.11 10.01 -7.68
N ILE A 262 14.00 10.15 -6.97
CA ILE A 262 13.69 9.39 -5.76
C ILE A 262 12.63 8.36 -6.15
N HIS A 263 13.00 7.08 -6.13
CA HIS A 263 12.11 5.97 -6.45
C HIS A 263 11.68 5.26 -5.18
N ILE A 264 10.40 5.41 -4.82
CA ILE A 264 9.80 4.79 -3.63
C ILE A 264 9.12 3.49 -4.04
N PHE A 265 9.74 2.36 -3.70
CA PHE A 265 9.14 1.04 -3.82
C PHE A 265 9.75 0.05 -2.82
N GLU A 266 8.99 -0.99 -2.48
CA GLU A 266 9.43 -2.08 -1.61
C GLU A 266 9.72 -3.30 -2.51
N ALA A 267 10.93 -3.83 -2.43
CA ALA A 267 11.33 -5.03 -3.15
C ALA A 267 10.98 -6.27 -2.34
N GLU A 268 10.23 -7.20 -2.93
CA GLU A 268 9.91 -8.51 -2.37
C GLU A 268 10.86 -9.60 -2.89
N ARG A 269 11.65 -9.31 -3.93
CA ARG A 269 12.62 -10.22 -4.55
C ARG A 269 13.93 -9.50 -4.88
N CYS A 270 15.05 -10.24 -4.84
CA CYS A 270 16.34 -9.71 -5.29
C CYS A 270 16.27 -9.27 -6.76
N GLU A 271 17.01 -8.22 -7.12
CA GLU A 271 17.06 -7.65 -8.48
C GLU A 271 15.70 -7.16 -9.02
N GLN A 272 14.78 -6.77 -8.14
CA GLN A 272 13.52 -6.14 -8.49
C GLN A 272 13.70 -4.63 -8.67
N TYR A 273 13.29 -4.09 -9.82
CA TYR A 273 13.41 -2.66 -10.12
C TYR A 273 12.10 -1.88 -10.03
N ARG A 274 10.95 -2.57 -10.05
CA ARG A 274 9.61 -1.98 -9.98
C ARG A 274 8.82 -2.60 -8.84
N GLY A 275 8.02 -1.81 -8.15
CA GLY A 275 7.25 -2.30 -7.02
C GLY A 275 5.91 -2.93 -7.40
N VAL A 276 5.42 -3.82 -6.53
CA VAL A 276 4.13 -4.50 -6.67
C VAL A 276 3.07 -3.77 -5.84
N PRO A 277 1.86 -3.48 -6.38
CA PRO A 277 0.79 -2.86 -5.61
C PRO A 277 0.49 -3.63 -4.31
N PHE A 278 0.28 -2.90 -3.21
CA PHE A 278 0.05 -3.49 -1.88
C PHE A 278 -1.14 -4.45 -1.85
N LEU A 279 -2.18 -4.16 -2.64
CA LEU A 279 -3.38 -5.00 -2.72
C LEU A 279 -3.19 -6.26 -3.57
N ALA A 280 -2.09 -6.41 -4.31
CA ALA A 280 -1.89 -7.48 -5.29
C ALA A 280 -2.20 -8.89 -4.75
N PRO A 281 -1.77 -9.28 -3.52
CA PRO A 281 -2.03 -10.62 -2.99
C PRO A 281 -3.52 -10.92 -2.72
N VAL A 282 -4.36 -9.88 -2.61
CA VAL A 282 -5.77 -9.99 -2.19
C VAL A 282 -6.76 -9.46 -3.23
N ILE A 283 -6.31 -9.08 -4.44
CA ILE A 283 -7.16 -8.51 -5.50
C ILE A 283 -8.35 -9.43 -5.80
N GLU A 284 -8.10 -10.72 -5.99
CA GLU A 284 -9.15 -11.68 -6.32
C GLU A 284 -10.15 -11.81 -5.18
N THR A 285 -9.65 -11.97 -3.95
CA THR A 285 -10.48 -12.10 -2.74
C THR A 285 -11.35 -10.88 -2.52
N LEU A 286 -10.80 -9.67 -2.68
CA LEU A 286 -11.55 -8.41 -2.62
C LEU A 286 -12.63 -8.36 -3.69
N LYS A 287 -12.32 -8.74 -4.95
CA LYS A 287 -13.30 -8.72 -6.04
C LYS A 287 -14.44 -9.72 -5.82
N GLN A 288 -14.13 -10.92 -5.33
CA GLN A 288 -15.13 -11.93 -4.99
C GLN A 288 -16.02 -11.46 -3.83
N LEU A 289 -15.43 -10.85 -2.80
CA LEU A 289 -16.18 -10.31 -1.67
C LEU A 289 -17.15 -9.18 -2.10
N THR A 290 -16.69 -8.26 -2.96
CA THR A 290 -17.54 -7.21 -3.53
C THR A 290 -18.70 -7.80 -4.33
N ARG A 291 -18.43 -8.76 -5.23
CA ARG A 291 -19.48 -9.44 -6.03
C ARG A 291 -20.49 -10.17 -5.17
N TYR A 292 -20.03 -10.84 -4.11
CA TYR A 292 -20.91 -11.50 -3.16
C TYR A 292 -21.82 -10.50 -2.43
N THR A 293 -21.26 -9.36 -2.01
CA THR A 293 -22.02 -8.29 -1.38
C THR A 293 -23.07 -7.69 -2.32
N GLU A 294 -22.70 -7.43 -3.58
CA GLU A 294 -23.62 -6.94 -4.62
C GLU A 294 -24.76 -7.93 -4.87
N ALA A 295 -24.46 -9.23 -4.97
CA ALA A 295 -25.47 -10.27 -5.17
C ALA A 295 -26.45 -10.37 -4.00
N GLU A 296 -25.97 -10.22 -2.77
CA GLU A 296 -26.83 -10.24 -1.58
C GLU A 296 -27.70 -8.98 -1.46
N ILE A 297 -27.17 -7.81 -1.86
CA ILE A 297 -27.98 -6.59 -1.99
C ILE A 297 -29.06 -6.77 -3.06
N MET A 298 -28.70 -7.26 -4.25
CA MET A 298 -29.64 -7.50 -5.34
C MET A 298 -30.73 -8.50 -4.94
N ALA A 299 -30.36 -9.58 -4.25
CA ALA A 299 -31.33 -10.54 -3.72
C ALA A 299 -32.28 -9.89 -2.70
N ALA A 300 -31.77 -9.02 -1.82
CA ALA A 300 -32.62 -8.27 -0.89
C ALA A 300 -33.57 -7.30 -1.61
N VAL A 301 -33.12 -6.65 -2.69
CA VAL A 301 -33.93 -5.78 -3.53
C VAL A 301 -35.04 -6.57 -4.23
N ILE A 302 -34.70 -7.69 -4.88
CA ILE A 302 -35.69 -8.58 -5.54
C ILE A 302 -36.71 -9.08 -4.52
N ASN A 303 -36.29 -9.45 -3.31
CA ASN A 303 -37.24 -9.88 -2.28
C ASN A 303 -38.14 -8.74 -1.78
N GLY A 304 -37.63 -7.50 -1.76
CA GLY A 304 -38.43 -6.32 -1.45
C GLY A 304 -39.43 -5.97 -2.56
N MET A 305 -39.07 -6.28 -3.81
CA MET A 305 -39.97 -6.21 -4.95
C MET A 305 -40.87 -7.45 -4.94
N PHE A 306 -42.07 -7.35 -4.37
CA PHE A 306 -43.07 -8.44 -4.43
C PHE A 306 -43.18 -9.00 -5.85
N THR A 307 -42.57 -10.17 -6.10
CA THR A 307 -42.58 -10.81 -7.41
C THR A 307 -43.73 -11.80 -7.42
N VAL A 308 -44.82 -11.43 -8.10
CA VAL A 308 -46.01 -12.27 -8.27
C VAL A 308 -45.87 -12.98 -9.62
N PHE A 309 -45.61 -14.29 -9.60
CA PHE A 309 -45.67 -15.10 -10.81
C PHE A 309 -47.13 -15.53 -11.05
N VAL A 310 -47.62 -15.26 -12.26
CA VAL A 310 -48.97 -15.64 -12.71
C VAL A 310 -48.87 -16.97 -13.44
N LYS A 311 -49.52 -18.01 -12.92
CA LYS A 311 -49.57 -19.33 -13.54
C LYS A 311 -50.89 -19.52 -14.27
N THR A 312 -50.86 -19.58 -15.61
CA THR A 312 -52.06 -19.82 -16.44
C THR A 312 -52.30 -21.31 -16.61
N THR A 313 -53.55 -21.75 -16.44
CA THR A 313 -53.90 -23.19 -16.44
C THR A 313 -54.45 -23.71 -17.79
N GLU A 314 -54.53 -22.86 -18.82
CA GLU A 314 -55.04 -23.25 -20.15
C GLU A 314 -53.89 -23.55 -21.13
N GLY A 315 -54.07 -24.62 -21.90
CA GLY A 315 -53.00 -25.39 -22.57
C GLY A 315 -52.31 -24.72 -23.75
N GLU A 316 -51.12 -25.26 -24.04
CA GLU A 316 -50.28 -25.10 -25.25
C GLU A 316 -50.65 -23.93 -26.16
N ASP A 317 -50.17 -22.74 -25.83
CA ASP A 317 -49.77 -21.78 -26.86
C ASP A 317 -48.25 -21.60 -26.74
N ASP A 318 -47.55 -21.82 -27.84
CA ASP A 318 -46.10 -21.61 -28.01
C ASP A 318 -45.78 -20.14 -27.67
N ILE A 319 -45.21 -19.91 -26.48
CA ILE A 319 -44.68 -18.59 -26.12
C ILE A 319 -43.22 -18.57 -26.54
N ASP A 320 -42.97 -18.03 -27.73
CA ASP A 320 -41.62 -17.76 -28.23
C ASP A 320 -41.00 -16.64 -27.37
N PHE A 321 -39.98 -16.99 -26.59
CA PHE A 321 -39.29 -16.06 -25.70
C PHE A 321 -38.16 -15.37 -26.47
N GLU A 322 -38.50 -14.40 -27.33
CA GLU A 322 -37.49 -13.51 -27.90
C GLU A 322 -36.97 -12.58 -26.79
N GLY A 323 -35.67 -12.68 -26.51
CA GLY A 323 -34.99 -11.86 -25.52
C GLY A 323 -35.09 -10.37 -25.87
N VAL A 324 -35.45 -9.56 -24.88
CA VAL A 324 -35.56 -8.10 -25.03
C VAL A 324 -34.16 -7.51 -25.27
N GLU A 325 -33.90 -7.04 -26.49
CA GLU A 325 -32.91 -6.00 -26.76
C GLU A 325 -33.47 -4.64 -26.29
N GLU A 326 -32.60 -3.81 -25.73
CA GLU A 326 -32.91 -2.45 -25.27
C GLU A 326 -33.36 -1.57 -26.45
N GLU A 327 -34.67 -1.40 -26.64
CA GLU A 327 -35.22 -0.31 -27.44
C GLU A 327 -36.32 0.46 -26.69
N LEU A 328 -36.26 1.78 -26.83
CA LEU A 328 -37.11 2.76 -26.16
C LEU A 328 -38.60 2.44 -26.37
N VAL A 329 -39.31 2.25 -25.27
CA VAL A 329 -40.76 2.05 -25.23
C VAL A 329 -41.46 3.33 -25.67
N ASP A 330 -42.04 3.31 -26.87
CA ASP A 330 -43.07 4.25 -27.28
C ASP A 330 -44.40 3.50 -27.47
N GLY A 331 -45.42 3.97 -26.76
CA GLY A 331 -46.84 3.77 -27.09
C GLY A 331 -47.44 2.37 -27.04
N LEU A 332 -48.16 2.08 -25.96
CA LEU A 332 -49.37 1.22 -25.93
C LEU A 332 -49.18 -0.25 -26.31
N ASP A 333 -48.49 -1.02 -25.47
CA ASP A 333 -48.73 -2.46 -25.39
C ASP A 333 -49.22 -2.84 -23.99
N LYS A 334 -50.37 -3.51 -23.91
CA LYS A 334 -51.05 -3.91 -22.65
C LYS A 334 -50.49 -5.21 -22.07
N SER A 335 -49.30 -5.62 -22.51
CA SER A 335 -48.64 -6.88 -22.17
C SER A 335 -47.32 -6.69 -21.40
N SER A 336 -46.87 -5.46 -21.15
CA SER A 336 -45.67 -5.23 -20.32
C SER A 336 -46.02 -5.36 -18.83
N TYR A 337 -45.74 -6.54 -18.27
CA TYR A 337 -45.71 -6.70 -16.82
C TYR A 337 -44.44 -6.03 -16.28
N GLU A 338 -44.55 -4.76 -15.90
CA GLU A 338 -43.46 -4.03 -15.25
C GLU A 338 -43.30 -4.45 -13.78
N LEU A 339 -42.07 -4.81 -13.40
CA LEU A 339 -41.70 -5.09 -12.01
C LEU A 339 -41.56 -3.76 -11.25
N GLY A 340 -42.31 -3.57 -10.16
CA GLY A 340 -42.20 -2.38 -9.32
C GLY A 340 -42.57 -2.64 -7.86
N ASN A 341 -42.10 -1.75 -6.97
CA ASN A 341 -42.35 -1.83 -5.53
C ASN A 341 -43.86 -1.75 -5.23
N GLY A 342 -44.45 -2.84 -4.73
CA GLY A 342 -45.84 -2.87 -4.26
C GLY A 342 -46.89 -2.92 -5.37
N LEU A 343 -46.55 -3.39 -6.57
CA LEU A 343 -47.51 -3.59 -7.65
C LEU A 343 -48.43 -4.80 -7.35
N ILE A 344 -49.74 -4.54 -7.27
CA ILE A 344 -50.78 -5.58 -7.20
C ILE A 344 -51.29 -5.78 -8.62
N ASN A 345 -50.90 -6.88 -9.27
CA ASN A 345 -51.45 -7.28 -10.56
C ASN A 345 -52.77 -8.04 -10.33
N PHE A 346 -53.83 -7.66 -11.08
CA PHE A 346 -55.11 -8.37 -11.06
C PHE A 346 -55.02 -9.63 -11.94
N LEU A 347 -55.31 -10.80 -11.36
CA LEU A 347 -55.33 -12.09 -12.06
C LEU A 347 -56.61 -12.26 -12.88
N LYS A 348 -56.51 -12.92 -14.05
CA LYS A 348 -57.67 -13.41 -14.81
C LYS A 348 -58.22 -14.70 -14.21
N GLN A 349 -59.43 -15.08 -14.62
CA GLN A 349 -60.06 -16.32 -14.19
C GLN A 349 -59.25 -17.53 -14.69
N GLY A 350 -58.75 -18.37 -13.78
CA GLY A 350 -57.89 -19.52 -14.10
C GLY A 350 -56.38 -19.27 -13.95
N GLU A 351 -55.97 -18.11 -13.44
CA GLU A 351 -54.60 -17.80 -13.07
C GLU A 351 -54.37 -17.99 -11.56
N ASP A 352 -53.26 -18.65 -11.18
CA ASP A 352 -52.85 -18.86 -9.78
C ASP A 352 -51.57 -18.06 -9.46
N ILE A 353 -51.40 -17.67 -8.19
CA ILE A 353 -50.19 -16.99 -7.70
C ILE A 353 -49.29 -18.01 -7.02
N GLU A 354 -48.11 -18.23 -7.58
CA GLU A 354 -47.03 -18.90 -6.86
C GLU A 354 -46.09 -17.84 -6.26
N VAL A 355 -46.24 -17.58 -4.96
CA VAL A 355 -45.28 -16.76 -4.23
C VAL A 355 -44.05 -17.61 -3.97
N VAL A 356 -42.95 -17.32 -4.67
CA VAL A 356 -41.64 -17.88 -4.32
C VAL A 356 -41.20 -17.23 -3.01
N ASP A 357 -41.42 -17.92 -1.89
CA ASP A 357 -40.95 -17.50 -0.58
C ASP A 357 -39.42 -17.54 -0.56
N ALA A 358 -38.80 -16.41 -0.90
CA ALA A 358 -37.38 -16.25 -0.84
C ALA A 358 -36.96 -16.16 0.63
N LYS A 359 -36.70 -17.31 1.26
CA LYS A 359 -36.19 -17.44 2.64
C LYS A 359 -34.89 -16.65 2.82
N ARG A 360 -35.01 -15.36 3.14
CA ARG A 360 -33.95 -14.41 3.45
C ARG A 360 -34.43 -13.54 4.62
N PRO A 361 -33.53 -13.08 5.51
CA PRO A 361 -32.11 -12.79 5.27
C PRO A 361 -31.17 -14.00 5.25
N ASN A 362 -30.01 -13.85 4.62
CA ASN A 362 -28.90 -14.79 4.79
C ASN A 362 -28.29 -14.64 6.17
N ILE A 363 -28.56 -15.57 7.09
CA ILE A 363 -27.98 -15.53 8.44
C ILE A 363 -26.44 -15.68 8.39
N ASN A 364 -25.89 -16.28 7.33
CA ASN A 364 -24.46 -16.55 7.20
C ASN A 364 -23.65 -15.44 6.51
N PHE A 365 -24.29 -14.36 6.04
CA PHE A 365 -23.61 -13.30 5.30
C PHE A 365 -22.47 -12.67 6.11
N ASP A 366 -22.77 -12.18 7.31
CA ASP A 366 -21.79 -11.52 8.17
C ASP A 366 -20.63 -12.45 8.53
N GLY A 367 -20.93 -13.71 8.86
CA GLY A 367 -19.93 -14.71 9.20
C GLY A 367 -18.93 -14.95 8.05
N PHE A 368 -19.42 -15.06 6.81
CA PHE A 368 -18.58 -15.22 5.64
C PHE A 368 -17.77 -13.96 5.33
N VAL A 369 -18.41 -12.78 5.29
CA VAL A 369 -17.74 -11.50 5.04
C VAL A 369 -16.63 -11.25 6.07
N ASN A 370 -16.89 -11.53 7.35
CA ASN A 370 -15.91 -11.39 8.41
C ASN A 370 -14.74 -12.37 8.26
N ALA A 371 -15.01 -13.64 7.90
CA ALA A 371 -13.96 -14.62 7.64
C ALA A 371 -13.05 -14.20 6.47
N MET A 372 -13.63 -13.75 5.36
CA MET A 372 -12.88 -13.24 4.21
C MET A 372 -12.08 -11.98 4.57
N THR A 373 -12.68 -11.06 5.32
CA THR A 373 -11.99 -9.84 5.79
C THR A 373 -10.80 -10.17 6.69
N LYS A 374 -10.88 -11.23 7.52
CA LYS A 374 -9.75 -11.72 8.33
C LYS A 374 -8.60 -12.24 7.47
N TYR A 375 -8.89 -13.00 6.40
CA TYR A 375 -7.84 -13.46 5.47
C TYR A 375 -7.19 -12.30 4.72
N ILE A 376 -7.99 -11.33 4.27
CA ILE A 376 -7.47 -10.09 3.66
C ILE A 376 -6.56 -9.35 4.65
N GLY A 377 -7.03 -9.15 5.88
CA GLY A 377 -6.26 -8.48 6.92
C GLY A 377 -4.96 -9.19 7.27
N ALA A 378 -4.99 -10.52 7.39
CA ALA A 378 -3.79 -11.32 7.64
C ALA A 378 -2.75 -11.16 6.52
N ALA A 379 -3.16 -11.18 5.26
CA ALA A 379 -2.25 -11.02 4.11
C ALA A 379 -1.69 -9.61 3.98
N LEU A 380 -2.40 -8.60 4.48
CA LEU A 380 -2.02 -7.19 4.42
C LEU A 380 -1.35 -6.68 5.72
N GLU A 381 -1.15 -7.54 6.72
CA GLU A 381 -0.68 -7.18 8.06
C GLU A 381 -1.56 -6.15 8.80
N ILE A 382 -2.88 -6.18 8.54
CA ILE A 382 -3.86 -5.31 9.19
C ILE A 382 -4.89 -6.16 9.93
N PRO A 383 -4.95 -6.12 11.27
CA PRO A 383 -6.01 -6.77 12.04
C PRO A 383 -7.41 -6.38 11.55
N VAL A 384 -8.35 -7.32 11.61
CA VAL A 384 -9.72 -7.12 11.12
C VAL A 384 -10.43 -5.97 11.83
N GLU A 385 -10.13 -5.73 13.11
CA GLU A 385 -10.67 -4.63 13.90
C GLU A 385 -10.25 -3.27 13.32
N LEU A 386 -9.01 -3.16 12.84
CA LEU A 386 -8.52 -1.96 12.16
C LEU A 386 -9.07 -1.84 10.74
N LEU A 387 -9.25 -2.94 10.01
CA LEU A 387 -9.84 -2.89 8.67
C LEU A 387 -11.32 -2.47 8.70
N THR A 388 -12.08 -2.99 9.65
CA THR A 388 -13.52 -2.76 9.76
C THR A 388 -13.88 -1.58 10.67
N LYS A 389 -12.91 -1.06 11.43
CA LYS A 389 -13.12 -0.04 12.47
C LYS A 389 -14.13 -0.47 13.53
N ASN A 390 -14.22 -1.79 13.76
CA ASN A 390 -15.13 -2.38 14.72
C ASN A 390 -14.35 -3.11 15.82
N PHE A 391 -14.51 -2.66 17.06
CA PHE A 391 -13.73 -3.13 18.21
C PHE A 391 -14.66 -3.79 19.24
N THR A 392 -15.00 -5.06 19.01
CA THR A 392 -15.88 -5.85 19.91
C THR A 392 -15.11 -6.80 20.82
N ALA A 393 -13.80 -6.96 20.61
CA ALA A 393 -12.95 -7.83 21.41
C ALA A 393 -12.65 -7.23 22.79
N SER A 394 -12.16 -8.07 23.72
CA SER A 394 -11.72 -7.61 25.04
C SER A 394 -10.56 -6.59 24.94
N TYR A 395 -10.41 -5.74 25.96
CA TYR A 395 -9.32 -4.76 26.04
C TYR A 395 -7.94 -5.36 25.72
N SER A 396 -7.61 -6.51 26.30
CA SER A 396 -6.33 -7.20 26.09
C SER A 396 -6.15 -7.68 24.66
N ALA A 397 -7.20 -8.19 24.02
CA ALA A 397 -7.17 -8.65 22.64
C ALA A 397 -7.03 -7.48 21.65
N SER A 398 -7.81 -6.41 21.82
CA SER A 398 -7.70 -5.21 21.00
C SER A 398 -6.32 -4.55 21.17
N ARG A 399 -5.78 -4.51 22.38
CA ARG A 399 -4.43 -4.00 22.63
C ARG A 399 -3.36 -4.84 21.93
N ALA A 400 -3.47 -6.17 21.98
CA ALA A 400 -2.55 -7.06 21.27
C ALA A 400 -2.61 -6.85 19.75
N ALA A 401 -3.81 -6.74 19.18
CA ALA A 401 -4.01 -6.46 17.75
C ALA A 401 -3.40 -5.11 17.33
N LEU A 402 -3.63 -4.04 18.11
CA LEU A 402 -3.06 -2.73 17.86
C LEU A 402 -1.52 -2.74 17.95
N LEU A 403 -0.95 -3.42 18.95
CA LEU A 403 0.51 -3.54 19.10
C LEU A 403 1.14 -4.28 17.92
N GLU A 404 0.50 -5.33 17.41
CA GLU A 404 0.99 -6.05 16.23
C GLU A 404 0.94 -5.18 14.97
N ALA A 405 -0.20 -4.51 14.72
CA ALA A 405 -0.34 -3.59 13.59
C ALA A 405 0.70 -2.46 13.62
N TRP A 406 1.01 -1.95 14.82
CA TRP A 406 1.99 -0.89 15.01
C TRP A 406 3.42 -1.28 14.64
N LYS A 407 3.77 -2.57 14.67
CA LYS A 407 5.08 -3.03 14.15
C LYS A 407 5.17 -2.78 12.65
N SER A 408 4.12 -3.15 11.89
CA SER A 408 4.06 -2.93 10.44
C SER A 408 4.06 -1.43 10.12
N PHE A 409 3.28 -0.61 10.84
CA PHE A 409 3.24 0.84 10.61
C PHE A 409 4.58 1.52 10.90
N ARG A 410 5.28 1.14 11.97
CA ARG A 410 6.63 1.68 12.27
C ARG A 410 7.65 1.25 11.23
N MET A 411 7.65 -0.02 10.83
CA MET A 411 8.55 -0.53 9.80
C MET A 411 8.36 0.22 8.48
N ARG A 412 7.12 0.37 8.01
CA ARG A 412 6.78 1.15 6.80
C ARG A 412 7.14 2.63 6.95
N ARG A 413 6.95 3.22 8.13
CA ARG A 413 7.32 4.62 8.39
C ARG A 413 8.83 4.83 8.27
N THR A 414 9.63 3.97 8.90
CA THR A 414 11.08 4.04 8.82
C THR A 414 11.57 3.85 7.39
N TRP A 415 11.04 2.84 6.69
CA TRP A 415 11.35 2.62 5.27
C TRP A 415 11.01 3.85 4.41
N PHE A 416 9.80 4.40 4.56
CA PHE A 416 9.35 5.56 3.80
C PHE A 416 10.16 6.82 4.14
N ALA A 417 10.44 7.07 5.42
CA ALA A 417 11.25 8.18 5.86
C ALA A 417 12.67 8.10 5.27
N ASN A 418 13.29 6.92 5.29
CA ASN A 418 14.63 6.70 4.74
C ASN A 418 14.67 6.84 3.21
N GLY A 419 13.61 6.40 2.51
CA GLY A 419 13.55 6.46 1.05
C GLY A 419 13.10 7.81 0.48
N PHE A 420 12.21 8.52 1.18
CA PHE A 420 11.56 9.73 0.68
C PHE A 420 11.97 10.99 1.46
N CYS A 421 11.74 11.00 2.77
CA CYS A 421 11.91 12.21 3.57
C CYS A 421 13.38 12.59 3.75
N GLN A 422 14.21 11.62 4.14
CA GLN A 422 15.62 11.81 4.45
C GLN A 422 16.42 12.29 3.22
N PRO A 423 16.33 11.68 2.03
CA PRO A 423 17.09 12.16 0.87
C PRO A 423 16.70 13.58 0.45
N ILE A 424 15.41 13.92 0.54
CA ILE A 424 14.93 15.28 0.24
C ILE A 424 15.46 16.29 1.25
N TYR A 425 15.48 15.93 2.53
CA TYR A 425 16.08 16.76 3.57
C TYR A 425 17.59 16.96 3.37
N GLU A 426 18.34 15.92 2.99
CA GLU A 426 19.78 16.03 2.71
C GLU A 426 20.06 16.93 1.50
N LEU A 427 19.23 16.86 0.45
CA LEU A 427 19.28 17.77 -0.71
C LEU A 427 19.00 19.21 -0.30
N TRP A 428 17.93 19.41 0.49
CA TRP A 428 17.55 20.73 0.98
C TRP A 428 18.62 21.32 1.90
N LEU A 429 19.16 20.55 2.83
CA LEU A 429 20.18 21.01 3.77
C LEU A 429 21.45 21.39 3.01
N SER A 430 21.83 20.61 1.99
CA SER A 430 22.92 20.97 1.09
C SER A 430 22.67 22.33 0.42
N GLU A 431 21.44 22.60 -0.04
CA GLU A 431 21.09 23.91 -0.58
C GLU A 431 21.13 25.03 0.49
N ALA A 432 20.64 24.75 1.70
CA ALA A 432 20.62 25.71 2.81
C ALA A 432 22.04 26.14 3.22
N VAL A 433 22.96 25.18 3.29
CA VAL A 433 24.38 25.43 3.58
C VAL A 433 25.05 26.17 2.42
N ALA A 434 24.79 25.78 1.17
CA ALA A 434 25.34 26.46 0.00
C ALA A 434 24.90 27.93 -0.11
N LYS A 435 23.68 28.25 0.33
CA LYS A 435 23.16 29.63 0.40
C LYS A 435 23.59 30.40 1.65
N GLY A 436 24.33 29.77 2.57
CA GLY A 436 24.76 30.38 3.84
C GLY A 436 23.63 30.61 4.84
N ARG A 437 22.46 29.99 4.65
CA ARG A 437 21.32 30.10 5.58
C ARG A 437 21.48 29.19 6.80
N VAL A 438 22.24 28.12 6.65
CA VAL A 438 22.69 27.23 7.73
C VAL A 438 24.21 27.25 7.74
N ASN A 439 24.80 27.59 8.89
CA ASN A 439 26.25 27.57 9.06
C ASN A 439 26.69 26.15 9.46
N ALA A 440 27.24 25.39 8.50
CA ALA A 440 27.75 24.05 8.72
C ALA A 440 29.18 23.91 8.16
N PRO A 441 30.20 24.33 8.92
CA PRO A 441 31.60 24.18 8.50
C PRO A 441 31.95 22.73 8.16
N GLY A 442 32.69 22.53 7.07
CA GLY A 442 33.12 21.20 6.63
C GLY A 442 32.06 20.37 5.90
N PHE A 443 30.81 20.86 5.77
CA PHE A 443 29.69 20.10 5.19
C PHE A 443 29.94 19.55 3.78
N PHE A 444 30.68 20.28 2.93
CA PHE A 444 31.02 19.85 1.57
C PHE A 444 32.42 19.23 1.44
N LEU A 445 33.17 19.12 2.54
CA LEU A 445 34.57 18.67 2.53
C LEU A 445 34.71 17.21 2.95
N ASP A 446 33.84 16.71 3.81
CA ASP A 446 33.92 15.35 4.35
C ASP A 446 32.51 14.71 4.41
N PRO A 447 32.30 13.52 3.79
CA PRO A 447 31.05 12.78 3.86
C PRO A 447 30.60 12.44 5.29
N LEU A 448 31.53 12.20 6.23
CA LEU A 448 31.22 11.92 7.62
C LEU A 448 30.66 13.17 8.32
N ILE A 449 31.28 14.34 8.08
CA ILE A 449 30.80 15.62 8.59
C ILE A 449 29.43 15.95 7.99
N LYS A 450 29.27 15.77 6.66
CA LYS A 450 27.95 15.90 6.02
C LYS A 450 26.92 15.02 6.72
N LYS A 451 27.24 13.75 6.96
CA LYS A 451 26.32 12.81 7.60
C LYS A 451 25.97 13.25 9.02
N ALA A 452 26.94 13.75 9.79
CA ALA A 452 26.73 14.27 11.14
C ALA A 452 25.71 15.42 11.18
N TYR A 453 25.77 16.36 10.24
CA TYR A 453 24.77 17.43 10.13
C TYR A 453 23.42 16.94 9.61
N CYS A 454 23.40 15.95 8.71
CA CYS A 454 22.20 15.42 8.09
C CYS A 454 21.39 14.45 8.97
N ARG A 455 21.88 14.09 10.16
CA ARG A 455 21.15 13.17 11.06
C ARG A 455 19.83 13.79 11.51
N ALA A 456 18.75 13.03 11.33
CA ALA A 456 17.42 13.47 11.72
C ALA A 456 16.52 12.28 12.10
N GLU A 457 15.51 12.58 12.90
CA GLU A 457 14.39 11.70 13.22
C GLU A 457 13.12 12.19 12.50
N TRP A 458 12.35 11.24 11.98
CA TRP A 458 11.10 11.51 11.27
C TRP A 458 9.93 10.98 12.09
N ASN A 459 9.32 11.90 12.85
CA ASN A 459 8.29 11.57 13.82
C ASN A 459 6.92 11.56 13.14
N GLY A 460 6.22 10.43 13.23
CA GLY A 460 4.85 10.28 12.73
C GLY A 460 3.82 10.21 13.87
N PRO A 461 2.56 9.88 13.57
CA PRO A 461 1.50 9.86 14.56
C PRO A 461 1.79 8.87 15.70
N ALA A 462 1.39 9.26 16.90
CA ALA A 462 1.39 8.45 18.11
C ALA A 462 0.42 7.26 17.98
N GLN A 463 0.70 6.19 18.75
CA GLN A 463 -0.17 5.00 18.81
C GLN A 463 -1.55 5.30 19.42
N GLY A 464 -1.64 6.35 20.22
CA GLY A 464 -2.78 6.62 21.09
C GLY A 464 -2.77 5.72 22.32
N GLN A 465 -3.59 6.08 23.30
CA GLN A 465 -3.68 5.39 24.58
C GLN A 465 -5.06 4.75 24.72
N LEU A 466 -5.11 3.51 25.21
CA LEU A 466 -6.37 2.85 25.57
C LEU A 466 -6.73 3.15 27.03
N ASN A 467 -5.73 3.26 27.91
CA ASN A 467 -5.91 3.70 29.30
C ASN A 467 -4.86 4.78 29.64
N PRO A 468 -5.20 6.07 29.48
CA PRO A 468 -4.26 7.16 29.66
C PRO A 468 -3.56 7.17 31.02
N VAL A 469 -4.27 6.86 32.10
CA VAL A 469 -3.70 6.90 33.47
C VAL A 469 -2.59 5.88 33.64
N VAL A 470 -2.84 4.63 33.27
CA VAL A 470 -1.86 3.54 33.41
C VAL A 470 -0.68 3.77 32.47
N GLU A 471 -0.93 4.27 31.27
CA GLU A 471 0.11 4.48 30.26
C GLU A 471 1.01 5.69 30.59
N VAL A 472 0.45 6.78 31.13
CA VAL A 472 1.24 7.92 31.63
C VAL A 472 2.08 7.52 32.84
N GLN A 473 1.53 6.74 33.78
CA GLN A 473 2.30 6.20 34.91
C GLN A 473 3.45 5.31 34.46
N ALA A 474 3.20 4.42 33.49
CA ALA A 474 4.23 3.56 32.93
C ALA A 474 5.35 4.37 32.25
N ALA A 475 5.00 5.41 31.49
CA ALA A 475 5.97 6.29 30.85
C ALA A 475 6.80 7.11 31.84
N ALA A 476 6.16 7.67 32.88
CA ALA A 476 6.87 8.35 33.96
C ALA A 476 7.90 7.41 34.61
N LEU A 477 7.51 6.15 34.86
CA LEU A 477 8.43 5.14 35.38
C LEU A 477 9.55 4.79 34.40
N LYS A 478 9.28 4.67 33.09
CA LYS A 478 10.35 4.45 32.09
C LYS A 478 11.38 5.57 32.10
N VAL A 479 10.94 6.83 32.18
CA VAL A 479 11.83 7.99 32.24
C VAL A 479 12.62 7.97 33.54
N GLU A 480 11.97 7.71 34.68
CA GLU A 480 12.62 7.60 35.99
C GLU A 480 13.69 6.49 36.01
N LYS A 481 13.42 5.34 35.36
CA LYS A 481 14.35 4.21 35.28
C LYS A 481 15.38 4.33 34.14
N GLY A 482 15.33 5.37 33.33
CA GLY A 482 16.27 5.61 32.23
C GLY A 482 16.06 4.70 31.00
N PHE A 483 14.89 4.07 30.85
CA PHE A 483 14.55 3.29 29.65
C PHE A 483 14.06 4.17 28.49
N SER A 484 13.69 5.42 28.79
CA SER A 484 13.21 6.39 27.80
C SER A 484 13.52 7.81 28.25
N THR A 485 13.29 8.78 27.37
CA THR A 485 13.46 10.21 27.65
C THR A 485 12.09 10.89 27.67
N ARG A 486 12.01 12.07 28.30
CA ARG A 486 10.78 12.87 28.31
C ARG A 486 10.35 13.26 26.90
N GLU A 487 11.31 13.58 26.05
CA GLU A 487 11.07 13.89 24.64
C GLU A 487 10.47 12.70 23.89
N LYS A 488 11.10 11.52 24.01
CA LYS A 488 10.61 10.31 23.35
C LYS A 488 9.21 9.92 23.80
N GLU A 489 8.93 9.92 25.11
CA GLU A 489 7.58 9.61 25.60
C GLU A 489 6.57 10.69 25.21
N THR A 490 6.96 11.97 25.13
CA THR A 490 6.06 13.05 24.64
C THR A 490 5.64 12.78 23.18
N ILE A 491 6.62 12.48 22.32
CA ILE A 491 6.37 12.15 20.91
C ILE A 491 5.49 10.88 20.81
N GLU A 492 5.81 9.83 21.56
CA GLU A 492 5.06 8.56 21.51
C GLU A 492 3.62 8.67 22.03
N MET A 493 3.35 9.56 23.00
CA MET A 493 2.01 9.72 23.58
C MET A 493 1.07 10.54 22.73
N ASN A 494 1.51 11.72 22.28
CA ASN A 494 0.64 12.68 21.62
C ASN A 494 1.27 13.36 20.39
N GLY A 495 2.48 12.96 19.99
CA GLY A 495 3.20 13.58 18.88
C GLY A 495 3.69 15.00 19.18
N GLY A 496 3.71 15.40 20.46
CA GLY A 496 4.12 16.74 20.88
C GLY A 496 5.64 16.94 20.91
N ASN A 497 6.05 18.18 21.11
CA ASN A 497 7.46 18.57 21.29
C ASN A 497 7.70 18.91 22.76
N PHE A 498 8.67 18.22 23.38
CA PHE A 498 8.96 18.40 24.81
C PHE A 498 9.52 19.80 25.12
N ASP A 499 10.42 20.33 24.30
CA ASP A 499 11.00 21.66 24.52
C ASP A 499 9.94 22.76 24.44
N SER A 500 9.05 22.68 23.44
CA SER A 500 7.92 23.59 23.32
C SER A 500 6.98 23.50 24.53
N ASN A 501 6.74 22.29 25.04
CA ASN A 501 5.95 22.11 26.26
C ASN A 501 6.64 22.73 27.48
N VAL A 502 7.96 22.57 27.64
CA VAL A 502 8.71 23.17 28.76
C VAL A 502 8.70 24.70 28.69
N GLU A 503 8.96 25.27 27.51
CA GLU A 503 8.91 26.72 27.28
C GLU A 503 7.50 27.28 27.58
N GLN A 504 6.46 26.63 27.08
CA GLN A 504 5.07 27.02 27.31
C GLN A 504 4.66 26.88 28.79
N LEU A 505 5.03 25.77 29.44
CA LEU A 505 4.76 25.54 30.86
C LEU A 505 5.48 26.57 31.74
N ALA A 506 6.70 26.99 31.41
CA ALA A 506 7.39 28.06 32.12
C ALA A 506 6.60 29.38 32.04
N LEU A 507 6.09 29.73 30.85
CA LEU A 507 5.23 30.91 30.65
C LEU A 507 3.89 30.79 31.39
N GLU A 508 3.24 29.63 31.33
CA GLU A 508 1.98 29.35 32.01
C GLU A 508 2.13 29.44 33.52
N ASN A 509 3.17 28.81 34.09
CA ASN A 509 3.47 28.90 35.52
C ASN A 509 3.75 30.34 35.96
N GLN A 510 4.46 31.11 35.13
CA GLN A 510 4.68 32.53 35.39
C GLN A 510 3.34 33.31 35.40
N LYS A 511 2.44 33.05 34.44
CA LYS A 511 1.10 33.68 34.40
C LYS A 511 0.24 33.27 35.59
N MET A 512 0.22 31.99 35.95
CA MET A 512 -0.55 31.46 37.08
C MET A 512 -0.06 32.03 38.42
N SER A 513 1.27 32.18 38.60
CA SER A 513 1.81 32.81 39.81
C SER A 513 1.34 34.27 39.98
N LYS A 514 1.12 35.00 38.88
CA LYS A 514 0.57 36.37 38.92
C LYS A 514 -0.90 36.39 39.33
N ILE A 515 -1.71 35.40 38.92
CA ILE A 515 -3.12 35.28 39.32
C ILE A 515 -3.23 34.94 40.80
N ILE A 516 -2.46 33.96 41.27
CA ILE A 516 -2.44 33.56 42.70
C ILE A 516 -2.04 34.75 43.60
N ASN A 517 -1.08 35.58 43.15
CA ASN A 517 -0.68 36.79 43.88
C ASN A 517 -1.72 37.93 43.81
N LEU A 518 -2.66 37.92 42.86
CA LEU A 518 -3.77 38.87 42.79
C LEU A 518 -4.94 38.44 43.70
N ASP A 519 -5.23 37.13 43.78
CA ASP A 519 -6.28 36.58 44.64
C ASP A 519 -5.90 36.53 46.14
N GLY A 520 -4.61 36.55 46.46
CA GLY A 520 -4.10 36.65 47.84
C GLY A 520 -4.28 38.01 48.52
N GLY A 521 -4.92 38.98 47.86
CA GLY A 521 -5.11 40.36 48.34
C GLY A 521 -6.37 40.63 49.17
N THR A 522 -7.30 39.68 49.30
CA THR A 522 -8.51 39.89 50.11
C THR A 522 -9.09 38.58 50.66
N THR A 523 -8.74 38.24 51.89
CA THR A 523 -9.71 38.00 52.99
C THR A 523 -8.96 37.77 54.30
N ASN A 524 -8.81 38.86 55.08
CA ASN A 524 -8.74 38.74 56.53
C ASN A 524 -10.10 38.21 57.01
N TYR A 525 -10.11 36.98 57.52
CA TYR A 525 -11.08 36.59 58.55
C TYR A 525 -10.29 36.46 59.85
N GLU A 526 -10.25 37.55 60.62
CA GLU A 526 -10.04 37.48 62.06
C GLU A 526 -11.34 36.95 62.71
N SER A 527 -11.14 36.01 63.63
CA SER A 527 -12.09 35.40 64.60
C SER A 527 -13.31 34.64 64.08
#